data_AF-A0A4P7RPW8-F1
#
_entry.id   AF-A0A4P7RPW8-F1
#
_cell.length_a   1.000
_cell.length_b   1.000
_cell.length_c   1.000
_cell.angle_alpha   90.00
_cell.angle_beta   90.00
_cell.angle_gamma   90.00
#
_symmetry.space_group_name_H-M   'P 1'
#
loop_
_entity.id
_entity.type
_entity.pdbx_description
1 polymer ?
#
loop_
_entity_poly.entity_id
_entity_poly.type
_entity_poly.pdbx_seq_one_letter_code
_entity_poly.pdbx_strand_id
1 'polypeptide(L)'
;MGKLVRDLIPSIIEASGRVPKYRTLNPRDYGNALIDKLFEEADEFREAMLENRREELADILEVVRALAAHLGLTDAALDDLAVGKRAKRGGFEKRIWLE
;
A
#
# COMPACT_ATOMS: atom_id res chain seq x y z
N MET A 1 16.41 11.06 -3.29
CA MET A 1 15.46 9.96 -3.51
C MET A 1 14.07 10.56 -3.59
N GLY A 2 13.24 10.16 -4.55
CA GLY A 2 11.81 10.51 -4.57
C GLY A 2 10.98 9.31 -4.13
N LYS A 3 9.74 9.53 -3.69
CA LYS A 3 8.79 8.47 -3.34
C LYS A 3 7.46 8.69 -4.03
N LEU A 4 6.70 7.61 -4.19
CA LEU A 4 5.30 7.71 -4.61
C LEU A 4 4.49 8.36 -3.48
N VAL A 5 3.61 9.28 -3.81
CA VAL A 5 2.73 9.98 -2.86
C VAL A 5 1.30 9.95 -3.36
N ARG A 6 0.33 10.10 -2.47
CA ARG A 6 -1.08 10.27 -2.84
C ARG A 6 -1.26 11.54 -3.69
N ASP A 7 -2.24 11.52 -4.58
CA ASP A 7 -2.46 12.55 -5.60
C ASP A 7 -2.66 13.97 -5.03
N LEU A 8 -3.19 14.08 -3.81
CA LEU A 8 -3.43 15.37 -3.15
C LEU A 8 -2.20 15.94 -2.44
N ILE A 9 -1.12 15.16 -2.27
CA ILE A 9 0.07 15.61 -1.53
C ILE A 9 0.73 16.84 -2.17
N PRO A 10 0.92 16.94 -3.51
CA PRO A 10 1.42 18.17 -4.12
C PRO A 10 0.59 19.40 -3.76
N SER A 11 -0.75 19.31 -3.84
CA SER A 11 -1.64 20.43 -3.49
C SER A 11 -1.59 20.80 -2.00
N ILE A 12 -1.44 19.81 -1.12
CA ILE A 12 -1.25 20.05 0.33
C ILE A 12 0.08 20.78 0.58
N ILE A 13 1.15 20.43 -0.14
CA ILE A 13 2.44 21.12 -0.05
C ILE A 13 2.32 22.57 -0.53
N GLU A 14 1.65 22.81 -1.66
CA GLU A 14 1.38 24.15 -2.19
C GLU A 14 0.58 25.01 -1.22
N ALA A 15 -0.48 24.44 -0.62
CA ALA A 15 -1.29 25.12 0.39
C ALA A 15 -0.48 25.50 1.64
N SER A 16 0.62 24.78 1.94
CA SER A 16 1.56 25.13 3.01
C SER A 16 2.58 26.23 2.62
N GLY A 17 2.45 26.84 1.44
CA GLY A 17 3.36 27.88 0.94
C GLY A 17 4.68 27.36 0.37
N ARG A 18 4.80 26.05 0.15
CA ARG A 18 6.00 25.39 -0.40
C ARG A 18 5.76 24.98 -1.84
N VAL A 19 6.82 24.90 -2.65
CA VAL A 19 6.73 24.47 -4.06
C VAL A 19 7.13 23.00 -4.20
N PRO A 20 6.21 22.07 -4.46
CA PRO A 20 6.55 20.67 -4.66
C PRO A 20 7.26 20.47 -6.01
N LYS A 21 8.25 19.58 -6.04
CA LYS A 21 8.84 19.07 -7.28
C LYS A 21 8.38 17.64 -7.50
N TYR A 22 7.55 17.42 -8.51
CA TYR A 22 7.01 16.11 -8.82
C TYR A 22 6.92 15.88 -10.34
N ARG A 23 6.70 14.63 -10.74
CA ARG A 23 6.42 14.22 -12.12
C ARG A 23 5.45 13.05 -12.08
N THR A 24 4.64 12.91 -13.13
CA THR A 24 3.82 11.70 -13.31
C THR A 24 4.69 10.56 -13.82
N LEU A 25 4.52 9.37 -13.25
CA LEU A 25 5.23 8.17 -13.67
C LEU A 25 4.55 7.54 -14.90
N ASN A 26 5.33 6.89 -15.77
CA ASN A 26 4.75 6.00 -16.78
C ASN A 26 4.26 4.70 -16.12
N PRO A 27 3.44 3.88 -16.80
CA PRO A 27 2.85 2.68 -16.18
C PRO A 27 3.88 1.71 -15.59
N ARG A 28 5.03 1.50 -16.25
CA ARG A 28 6.07 0.58 -15.78
C ARG A 28 6.75 1.09 -14.51
N ASP A 29 7.15 2.35 -14.51
CA ASP A 29 7.79 2.98 -13.36
C ASP A 29 6.81 3.12 -12.20
N TYR A 30 5.52 3.34 -12.49
CA TYR A 30 4.45 3.36 -11.49
C TYR A 30 4.27 2.02 -10.79
N GLY A 31 4.26 0.91 -11.54
CA GLY A 31 4.19 -0.44 -10.97
C GLY A 31 5.34 -0.73 -10.01
N ASN A 32 6.57 -0.39 -10.40
CA ASN A 32 7.73 -0.54 -9.51
C ASN A 32 7.62 0.36 -8.27
N ALA A 33 7.20 1.62 -8.45
CA ALA A 33 7.05 2.56 -7.34
C ALA A 33 5.95 2.13 -6.35
N LEU A 34 4.88 1.46 -6.79
CA LEU A 34 3.87 0.86 -5.91
C LEU A 34 4.44 -0.28 -5.06
N ILE A 35 5.32 -1.11 -5.64
CA ILE A 35 6.00 -2.17 -4.90
C ILE A 35 6.92 -1.56 -3.84
N ASP A 36 7.74 -0.57 -4.22
CA ASP A 36 8.60 0.16 -3.28
C ASP A 36 7.76 0.80 -2.17
N LYS A 37 6.61 1.39 -2.52
CA LYS A 37 5.68 1.98 -1.56
C LYS A 37 5.11 0.95 -0.60
N LEU A 38 4.79 -0.27 -1.05
CA LEU A 38 4.30 -1.33 -0.16
C LEU A 38 5.34 -1.70 0.91
N PHE A 39 6.62 -1.73 0.55
CA PHE A 39 7.69 -1.97 1.53
C PHE A 39 7.88 -0.77 2.47
N GLU A 40 7.79 0.45 1.97
CA GLU A 40 7.82 1.68 2.80
C GLU A 40 6.72 1.63 3.87
N GLU A 41 5.46 1.42 3.49
CA GLU A 41 4.32 1.39 4.43
C GLU A 41 4.40 0.20 5.40
N ALA A 42 4.93 -0.95 4.96
CA ALA A 42 5.13 -2.11 5.83
C ALA A 42 6.23 -1.86 6.88
N ASP A 43 7.30 -1.15 6.50
CA ASP A 43 8.34 -0.70 7.43
C ASP A 43 7.78 0.38 8.38
N GLU A 44 6.98 1.34 7.89
CA GLU A 44 6.30 2.34 8.72
C GLU A 44 5.37 1.67 9.74
N PHE A 45 4.56 0.68 9.34
CA PHE A 45 3.75 -0.12 10.24
C PHE A 45 4.57 -0.88 11.30
N ARG A 46 5.74 -1.41 10.93
CA ARG A 46 6.64 -2.12 11.84
C ARG A 46 7.16 -1.19 12.95
N GLU A 47 7.57 0.02 12.57
CA GLU A 47 8.15 1.01 13.49
C GLU A 47 7.09 1.85 14.23
N ALA A 48 5.84 1.82 13.78
CA ALA A 48 4.76 2.64 14.33
C ALA A 48 4.42 2.31 15.80
N MET A 49 4.20 3.39 16.57
CA MET A 49 3.57 3.32 17.89
C MET A 49 2.14 2.77 17.77
N LEU A 50 1.62 2.22 18.87
CA LEU A 50 0.37 1.45 18.86
C LEU A 50 -0.83 2.27 18.34
N GLU A 51 -0.87 3.55 18.65
CA GLU A 51 -1.87 4.52 18.20
C GLU A 51 -1.88 4.74 16.68
N ASN A 52 -0.70 4.67 16.03
CA ASN A 52 -0.54 4.98 14.61
C ASN A 52 -0.70 3.74 13.73
N ARG A 53 -0.52 2.52 14.27
CA ARG A 53 -0.60 1.27 13.49
C ARG A 53 -1.88 1.09 12.68
N ARG A 54 -3.00 1.70 13.11
CA ARG A 54 -4.27 1.64 12.38
C ARG A 54 -4.23 2.47 11.09
N GLU A 55 -3.55 3.60 11.13
CA GLU A 55 -3.37 4.49 9.98
C GLU A 55 -2.42 3.83 8.98
N GLU A 56 -1.26 3.35 9.43
CA GLU A 56 -0.31 2.63 8.57
C GLU A 56 -0.94 1.37 7.92
N LEU A 57 -1.81 0.65 8.65
CA LEU A 57 -2.52 -0.49 8.06
C LEU A 57 -3.51 -0.07 6.96
N ALA A 58 -4.13 1.11 7.08
CA ALA A 58 -4.98 1.67 6.04
C ALA A 58 -4.15 2.11 4.82
N ASP A 59 -2.95 2.65 5.02
CA ASP A 59 -2.02 2.98 3.94
C ASP A 59 -1.52 1.72 3.22
N ILE A 60 -1.18 0.65 3.95
CA ILE A 60 -0.89 -0.67 3.34
C ILE A 60 -2.07 -1.16 2.49
N LEU A 61 -3.31 -1.04 3.00
CA LEU A 61 -4.50 -1.46 2.25
C LEU A 61 -4.68 -0.65 0.95
N GLU A 62 -4.47 0.66 1.00
CA GLU A 62 -4.49 1.52 -0.20
C GLU A 62 -3.48 1.02 -1.25
N VAL A 63 -2.24 0.77 -0.84
CA VAL A 63 -1.19 0.32 -1.77
C VAL A 63 -1.52 -1.05 -2.36
N VAL A 64 -2.05 -1.97 -1.56
CA VAL A 64 -2.52 -3.29 -2.04
C VAL A 64 -3.62 -3.15 -3.08
N ARG A 65 -4.57 -2.25 -2.87
CA ARG A 65 -5.68 -1.98 -3.80
C ARG A 65 -5.16 -1.35 -5.10
N ALA A 66 -4.23 -0.40 -5.01
CA ALA A 66 -3.58 0.20 -6.17
C ALA A 66 -2.76 -0.82 -6.99
N LEU A 67 -2.03 -1.72 -6.31
CA LEU A 67 -1.32 -2.83 -6.95
C LEU A 67 -2.29 -3.79 -7.66
N ALA A 68 -3.41 -4.13 -7.03
CA ALA A 68 -4.42 -4.98 -7.65
C ALA A 68 -4.99 -4.34 -8.92
N ALA A 69 -5.36 -3.06 -8.87
CA ALA A 69 -5.81 -2.30 -10.03
C ALA A 69 -4.74 -2.25 -11.13
N HIS A 70 -3.47 -2.04 -10.78
CA HIS A 70 -2.34 -2.06 -11.73
C HIS A 70 -2.18 -3.43 -12.42
N LEU A 71 -2.53 -4.53 -11.73
CA LEU A 71 -2.54 -5.88 -12.27
C LEU A 71 -3.86 -6.24 -13.00
N GLY A 72 -4.79 -5.29 -13.14
CA GLY A 72 -6.07 -5.49 -13.81
C GLY A 72 -7.13 -6.21 -12.96
N LEU A 73 -6.96 -6.23 -11.63
CA LEU A 73 -7.92 -6.80 -10.69
C LEU A 73 -8.81 -5.72 -10.10
N THR A 74 -10.08 -6.06 -9.87
CA THR A 74 -10.97 -5.27 -9.01
C THR A 74 -10.75 -5.64 -7.55
N ASP A 75 -11.22 -4.78 -6.65
CA ASP A 75 -11.18 -5.03 -5.21
C ASP A 75 -11.90 -6.32 -4.83
N ALA A 76 -13.10 -6.54 -5.40
CA ALA A 76 -13.87 -7.74 -5.21
C ALA A 76 -13.13 -8.99 -5.69
N ALA A 77 -12.47 -8.92 -6.86
CA ALA A 77 -11.69 -10.04 -7.38
C ALA A 77 -10.49 -10.37 -6.48
N LEU A 78 -9.81 -9.36 -5.92
CA LEU A 78 -8.76 -9.58 -4.93
C LEU A 78 -9.30 -10.25 -3.66
N ASP A 79 -10.45 -9.78 -3.17
CA ASP A 79 -11.08 -10.31 -1.96
C ASP A 79 -11.51 -11.77 -2.14
N ASP A 80 -12.10 -12.11 -3.29
CA ASP A 80 -12.46 -13.49 -3.65
C ASP A 80 -11.24 -14.41 -3.70
N LEU A 81 -10.12 -13.93 -4.25
CA LEU A 81 -8.85 -14.67 -4.25
C LEU A 81 -8.33 -14.89 -2.83
N ALA A 82 -8.44 -13.90 -1.94
CA ALA A 82 -8.03 -14.01 -0.56
C ALA A 82 -8.92 -14.99 0.23
N VAL A 83 -10.24 -14.90 0.07
CA VAL A 83 -11.22 -15.83 0.66
C VAL A 83 -10.97 -17.26 0.18
N GLY A 84 -10.76 -17.45 -1.13
CA GLY A 84 -10.45 -18.76 -1.70
C GLY A 84 -9.16 -19.38 -1.15
N LYS A 85 -8.11 -18.58 -0.93
CA LYS A 85 -6.87 -19.04 -0.27
C LYS A 85 -7.13 -19.42 1.20
N ARG A 86 -7.88 -18.59 1.93
CA ARG A 86 -8.22 -18.83 3.34
C ARG A 86 -9.05 -20.10 3.54
N ALA A 87 -10.03 -20.35 2.68
CA ALA A 87 -10.83 -21.58 2.72
C ALA A 87 -9.97 -22.84 2.50
N LYS A 88 -8.98 -22.75 1.59
CA LYS A 88 -8.10 -23.87 1.24
C LYS A 88 -6.96 -24.10 2.24
N ARG A 89 -6.43 -23.04 2.85
CA ARG A 89 -5.17 -23.07 3.62
C ARG A 89 -5.32 -22.66 5.08
N GLY A 90 -6.50 -22.19 5.48
CA GLY A 90 -6.72 -21.53 6.76
C GLY A 90 -6.24 -20.07 6.76
N GLY A 91 -6.49 -19.38 7.88
CA GLY A 91 -5.90 -18.09 8.17
C GLY A 91 -4.85 -18.17 9.28
N PHE A 92 -4.50 -17.02 9.85
CA PHE A 92 -3.46 -16.90 10.87
C PHE A 92 -3.99 -17.07 12.31
N GLU A 93 -5.26 -17.46 12.50
CA GLU A 93 -5.93 -17.50 13.82
C GLU A 93 -5.30 -18.52 14.77
N LYS A 94 -4.75 -19.61 14.22
CA LYS A 94 -4.10 -20.67 15.00
C LYS A 94 -2.68 -20.29 15.47
N ARG A 95 -2.13 -19.16 15.02
CA ARG A 95 -0.79 -18.65 15.43
C ARG A 95 0.33 -19.69 15.28
N ILE A 96 0.28 -20.48 14.20
CA ILE A 96 1.26 -21.53 13.93
C ILE A 96 2.52 -20.90 13.33
N TRP A 97 3.69 -21.24 13.88
CA TRP A 97 5.01 -20.90 13.35
C TRP A 97 5.70 -22.17 12.85
N LEU A 98 6.39 -22.10 11.71
CA LEU A 98 7.19 -23.20 11.15
C LEU A 98 8.67 -22.83 11.23
N GLU A 99 9.51 -23.80 11.62
CA GLU A 99 10.98 -23.71 11.64
C GLU A 99 11.60 -24.21 10.33
#